data_AF-A0A2E8CWC7-F1
#
_entry.id   AF-A0A2E8CWC7-F1
#
_cell.length_a   1.000
_cell.length_b   1.000
_cell.length_c   1.000
_cell.angle_alpha   90.00
_cell.angle_beta   90.00
_cell.angle_gamma   90.00
#
_symmetry.space_group_name_H-M   'P 1'
#
loop_
_entity.id
_entity.type
_entity.pdbx_description
1 polymer ?
#
loop_
_entity_poly.entity_id
_entity_poly.type
_entity_poly.pdbx_seq_one_letter_code
_entity_poly.pdbx_strand_id
1 'polypeptide(L)'
;MAGVPGAARSLTLSTLARVLHLRFSHVSLTPHLTPEDLVGKEISEFNQQTKETVRRVVRGPVFAGLVLADEIDNAARKTQSALLHLMRTSQVTVTAVQPSMASQRR
;
A
#
# COMPACT_ATOMS: atom_id res chain seq x y z
N MET A 1 -9.05 10.34 29.68
CA MET A 1 -8.46 10.42 28.33
C MET A 1 -7.32 9.40 28.25
N ALA A 2 -7.63 8.12 28.12
CA ALA A 2 -6.60 7.10 27.94
C ALA A 2 -6.10 7.19 26.49
N GLY A 3 -4.86 7.64 26.30
CA GLY A 3 -4.24 7.73 24.99
C GLY A 3 -4.16 6.34 24.36
N VAL A 4 -4.74 6.19 23.18
CA VAL A 4 -4.67 4.96 22.40
C VAL A 4 -3.20 4.61 22.16
N PRO A 5 -2.76 3.36 22.37
CA PRO A 5 -1.41 2.94 22.03
C PRO A 5 -1.08 3.36 20.59
N GLY A 6 0.07 4.02 20.39
CA GLY A 6 0.49 4.54 19.08
C GLY A 6 0.16 6.01 18.79
N ALA A 7 -0.74 6.65 19.55
CA ALA A 7 -1.15 8.04 19.31
C ALA A 7 0.01 9.05 19.42
N ALA A 8 0.89 8.89 20.42
CA ALA A 8 2.04 9.78 20.61
C ALA A 8 3.07 9.67 19.48
N ARG A 9 3.32 8.44 18.99
CA ARG A 9 4.25 8.19 17.87
C ARG A 9 3.71 8.76 16.57
N SER A 10 2.44 8.51 16.29
CA SER A 10 1.76 9.05 15.10
C SER A 10 1.70 10.58 15.11
N LEU A 11 1.41 11.21 16.26
CA LEU A 11 1.42 12.67 16.37
C LEU A 11 2.81 13.27 16.14
N THR A 12 3.85 12.64 16.71
CA THR A 12 5.24 13.09 16.55
C THR A 12 5.67 13.00 15.09
N LEU A 13 5.47 11.85 14.44
CA LEU A 13 5.87 11.63 13.05
C LEU A 13 5.03 12.44 12.06
N SER A 14 3.72 12.60 12.31
CA SER A 14 2.87 13.47 11.47
C SER A 14 3.25 14.95 11.58
N THR A 15 3.73 15.40 12.75
CA THR A 15 4.25 16.76 12.92
C THR A 15 5.58 16.92 12.19
N LEU A 16 6.48 15.94 12.30
CA LEU A 16 7.75 15.93 11.55
C LEU A 16 7.50 15.96 10.04
N ALA A 17 6.58 15.14 9.53
CA ALA A 17 6.22 15.14 8.11
C ALA A 17 5.70 16.51 7.64
N ARG A 18 4.89 17.20 8.47
CA ARG A 18 4.42 18.56 8.16
C ARG A 18 5.57 19.57 8.06
N VAL A 19 6.55 19.51 8.97
CA VAL A 19 7.73 20.38 8.93
C VAL A 19 8.59 20.11 7.70
N LEU A 20 8.70 18.84 7.30
CA LEU A 20 9.47 18.42 6.12
C LEU A 20 8.68 18.50 4.80
N HIS A 21 7.43 18.98 4.83
CA HIS A 21 6.52 18.99 3.68
C HIS A 21 6.34 17.61 3.00
N LEU A 22 6.41 16.54 3.78
CA LEU A 22 6.22 15.16 3.32
C LEU A 22 4.77 14.71 3.52
N ARG A 23 4.28 13.87 2.59
CA ARG A 23 3.05 13.11 2.84
C ARG A 23 3.32 12.07 3.92
N PHE A 24 2.47 12.03 4.94
CA PHE A 24 2.53 11.03 6.01
C PHE A 24 1.51 9.91 5.78
N SER A 25 1.92 8.67 5.97
CA SER A 25 1.03 7.50 6.00
C SER A 25 1.26 6.70 7.27
N HIS A 26 0.17 6.25 7.89
CA HIS A 26 0.19 5.37 9.05
C HIS A 26 -0.57 4.09 8.72
N VAL A 27 0.10 2.95 8.86
CA VAL A 27 -0.45 1.62 8.60
C VAL A 27 -0.22 0.76 9.82
N SER A 28 -1.30 0.24 10.41
CA SER A 28 -1.20 -0.85 11.39
C SER A 28 -1.21 -2.18 10.64
N LEU A 29 -0.18 -2.98 10.85
CA LEU A 29 0.01 -4.25 10.16
C LEU A 29 -0.84 -5.34 10.82
N THR A 30 -1.70 -5.98 10.04
CA THR A 30 -2.56 -7.07 10.49
C THR A 30 -2.20 -8.39 9.81
N PRO A 31 -2.58 -9.56 10.38
CA PRO A 31 -2.24 -10.87 9.80
C PRO A 31 -2.74 -11.10 8.37
N HIS A 32 -3.79 -10.40 7.97
CA HIS A 32 -4.42 -10.54 6.65
C HIS A 32 -3.90 -9.54 5.61
N LEU A 33 -3.06 -8.59 6.02
CA LEU A 33 -2.57 -7.54 5.15
C LEU A 33 -1.59 -8.12 4.13
N THR A 34 -1.87 -7.92 2.85
CA THR A 34 -1.06 -8.45 1.75
C THR A 34 -0.02 -7.43 1.28
N PRO A 35 1.06 -7.85 0.60
CA PRO A 35 1.99 -6.92 -0.02
C PRO A 35 1.33 -5.92 -0.98
N GLU A 36 0.27 -6.34 -1.68
CA GLU A 36 -0.51 -5.48 -2.59
C GLU A 36 -1.28 -4.40 -1.85
N ASP A 37 -1.67 -4.62 -0.59
CA ASP A 37 -2.32 -3.58 0.21
C ASP A 37 -1.33 -2.48 0.65
N LEU A 38 -0.03 -2.81 0.78
CA LEU A 38 1.03 -1.84 1.08
C LEU A 38 1.48 -1.07 -0.16
N VAL A 39 1.69 -1.81 -1.25
CA VAL A 39 2.24 -1.30 -2.50
C VAL A 39 1.15 -0.64 -3.36
N GLY A 40 -0.06 -1.18 -3.36
CA GLY A 40 -1.11 -0.79 -4.28
C GLY A 40 -1.38 -1.87 -5.32
N LYS A 41 -2.49 -1.68 -6.03
CA LYS A 41 -3.05 -2.66 -6.97
C LYS A 41 -3.56 -1.99 -8.23
N GLU A 42 -3.52 -2.72 -9.32
CA GLU A 42 -4.23 -2.34 -10.54
C GLU A 42 -5.72 -2.64 -10.35
N ILE A 43 -6.56 -1.64 -10.58
CA ILE A 43 -8.01 -1.82 -10.63
C ILE A 43 -8.49 -1.56 -12.06
N SER A 44 -9.42 -2.39 -12.50
CA SER A 44 -10.11 -2.23 -13.77
C SER A 44 -11.49 -1.65 -13.49
N GLU A 45 -11.76 -0.48 -14.04
CA GLU A 45 -13.06 0.18 -13.94
C GLU A 45 -13.70 0.18 -15.32
N PHE A 46 -14.92 -0.33 -15.39
CA PHE A 46 -15.72 -0.24 -16.61
C PHE A 46 -16.43 1.10 -16.65
N ASN A 47 -16.06 1.95 -17.62
CA ASN A 47 -16.74 3.20 -17.84
C ASN A 47 -18.03 2.95 -18.65
N GLN A 48 -19.19 3.13 -18.01
CA GLN A 48 -20.49 2.89 -18.63
C GLN A 48 -20.81 3.85 -19.78
N GLN A 49 -20.23 5.07 -19.79
CA GLN A 49 -20.46 6.08 -20.82
C GLN A 49 -19.61 5.81 -22.07
N THR A 50 -18.32 5.50 -21.89
CA THR A 50 -17.42 5.22 -23.02
C THR A 50 -17.44 3.76 -23.47
N LYS A 51 -18.03 2.87 -22.67
CA LYS A 51 -17.99 1.40 -22.83
C LYS A 51 -16.58 0.82 -22.85
N GLU A 52 -15.62 1.54 -22.29
CA GLU A 52 -14.22 1.12 -22.22
C GLU A 52 -13.86 0.63 -20.81
N THR A 53 -12.99 -0.38 -20.76
CA THR A 53 -12.37 -0.80 -19.51
C THR A 53 -11.10 0.01 -19.30
N VAL A 54 -11.11 0.90 -18.31
CA VAL A 54 -9.94 1.68 -17.92
C VAL A 54 -9.21 0.97 -16.79
N ARG A 55 -7.92 0.73 -16.98
CA ARG A 55 -7.03 0.20 -15.94
C ARG A 55 -6.30 1.34 -15.27
N ARG A 56 -6.35 1.41 -13.94
CA ARG A 56 -5.59 2.38 -13.16
C ARG A 56 -4.89 1.71 -11.99
N VAL A 57 -3.67 2.15 -11.71
CA VAL A 57 -2.94 1.72 -10.51
C VAL A 57 -3.31 2.63 -9.34
N VAL A 58 -3.90 2.04 -8.30
CA VAL A 58 -4.10 2.71 -7.02
C VAL A 58 -2.86 2.47 -6.18
N ARG A 59 -2.10 3.53 -5.91
CA ARG A 59 -0.90 3.48 -5.07
C ARG A 59 -1.27 3.23 -3.62
N GLY A 60 -0.55 2.31 -2.99
CA GLY A 60 -0.67 1.99 -1.58
C GLY A 60 0.05 3.00 -0.68
N PRO A 61 -0.04 2.81 0.64
CA PRO A 61 0.50 3.71 1.66
C PRO A 61 2.03 3.91 1.59
N VAL A 62 2.78 2.95 1.02
CA VAL A 62 4.25 3.04 0.93
C VAL A 62 4.74 4.17 0.02
N PHE A 63 3.85 4.78 -0.78
CA PHE A 63 4.16 5.92 -1.66
C PHE A 63 4.12 7.29 -0.95
N ALA A 64 3.95 7.32 0.36
CA ALA A 64 4.10 8.51 1.17
C ALA A 64 5.58 8.89 1.38
N GLY A 65 5.86 10.16 1.68
CA GLY A 65 7.23 10.61 1.97
C GLY A 65 7.72 10.18 3.34
N LEU A 66 6.80 9.92 4.28
CA LEU A 66 7.06 9.31 5.57
C LEU A 66 5.98 8.27 5.88
N VAL A 67 6.40 7.06 6.23
CA VAL A 67 5.50 5.93 6.52
C VAL A 67 5.79 5.42 7.92
N LEU A 68 4.76 5.36 8.77
CA LEU A 68 4.76 4.62 10.02
C LEU A 68 4.05 3.29 9.80
N ALA A 69 4.80 2.19 9.86
CA ALA A 69 4.26 0.84 9.91
C ALA A 69 4.33 0.33 11.35
N ASP A 70 3.18 0.28 12.04
CA ASP A 70 3.09 -0.24 13.41
C ASP A 70 2.69 -1.73 13.40
N GLU A 71 2.90 -2.41 14.52
CA GLU A 71 2.55 -3.83 14.70
C GLU A 71 3.20 -4.78 13.68
N ILE A 72 4.46 -4.54 13.31
CA ILE A 72 5.17 -5.36 12.29
C ILE A 72 5.16 -6.86 12.62
N ASP A 73 5.21 -7.20 13.90
CA ASP A 73 5.19 -8.58 14.39
C ASP A 73 3.85 -9.29 14.11
N ASN A 74 2.77 -8.54 13.87
CA ASN A 74 1.44 -9.06 13.54
C ASN A 74 1.27 -9.35 12.03
N ALA A 75 2.11 -8.80 11.16
CA ALA A 75 2.05 -9.10 9.72
C ALA A 75 2.50 -10.53 9.40
N ALA A 76 1.93 -11.10 8.34
CA ALA A 76 2.42 -12.35 7.78
C ALA A 76 3.89 -12.23 7.32
N ARG A 77 4.69 -13.31 7.44
CA ARG A 77 6.12 -13.31 7.06
C ARG A 77 6.38 -12.85 5.62
N LYS A 78 5.46 -13.13 4.69
CA LYS A 78 5.55 -12.67 3.30
C LYS A 78 5.45 -11.15 3.21
N THR A 79 4.54 -10.54 3.97
CA THR A 79 4.35 -9.09 4.04
C THR A 79 5.52 -8.40 4.75
N GLN A 80 6.03 -8.98 5.84
CA GLN A 80 7.25 -8.51 6.50
C GLN A 80 8.46 -8.55 5.56
N SER A 81 8.65 -9.67 4.84
CA SER A 81 9.73 -9.81 3.85
C SER A 81 9.61 -8.79 2.72
N ALA A 82 8.39 -8.54 2.24
CA ALA A 82 8.13 -7.51 1.23
C ALA A 82 8.49 -6.12 1.74
N LEU A 83 8.07 -5.75 2.96
CA LEU A 83 8.41 -4.47 3.57
C LEU A 83 9.93 -4.29 3.71
N LEU A 84 10.65 -5.32 4.18
CA LEU A 84 12.12 -5.28 4.28
C LEU A 84 12.79 -5.14 2.91
N HIS A 85 12.26 -5.78 1.88
CA HIS A 85 12.74 -5.61 0.52
C HIS A 85 12.56 -4.16 0.06
N LEU A 86 11.37 -3.58 0.26
CA LEU A 86 11.07 -2.19 -0.08
C LEU A 86 12.00 -1.21 0.65
N MET A 87 12.27 -1.43 1.94
CA MET A 87 13.19 -0.60 2.73
C MET A 87 14.63 -0.64 2.20
N ARG A 88 15.05 -1.78 1.63
CA ARG A 88 16.41 -1.96 1.10
C ARG A 88 16.57 -1.41 -0.31
N THR A 89 15.57 -1.60 -1.18
CA THR A 89 15.67 -1.22 -2.59
C THR A 89 15.12 0.17 -2.87
N SER A 90 14.26 0.70 -1.99
CA SER A 90 13.43 1.89 -2.25
C SER A 90 12.66 1.80 -3.58
N GLN A 91 12.43 0.58 -4.07
CA GLN A 91 11.80 0.31 -5.36
C GLN A 91 10.58 -0.58 -5.18
N VAL A 92 9.51 -0.22 -5.88
CA VAL A 92 8.24 -0.94 -5.86
C VAL A 92 7.87 -1.33 -7.29
N THR A 93 7.51 -2.60 -7.50
CA THR A 93 6.99 -3.11 -8.76
C THR A 93 5.57 -3.63 -8.55
N VAL A 94 4.61 -3.07 -9.28
CA VAL A 94 3.22 -3.57 -9.32
C VAL A 94 3.08 -4.43 -10.57
N THR A 95 3.05 -5.75 -10.39
CA THR A 95 2.86 -6.67 -11.52
C THR A 95 1.38 -6.75 -11.86
N ALA A 96 0.97 -6.09 -12.95
CA ALA A 96 -0.34 -6.30 -13.54
C ALA A 96 -0.37 -7.67 -14.23
N VAL A 97 -1.13 -8.63 -13.69
CA VAL A 97 -1.38 -9.88 -14.42
C VAL A 97 -2.33 -9.55 -15.56
N GLN A 98 -1.83 -9.66 -16.78
CA GLN A 98 -2.65 -9.62 -17.99
C GLN A 98 -3.51 -10.89 -17.96
N PRO A 99 -4.86 -10.81 -17.95
CA PRO A 99 -5.66 -12.02 -18.05
C PRO A 99 -5.28 -12.70 -19.37
N SER A 100 -4.84 -13.95 -19.26
CA SER A 100 -4.58 -14.80 -20.41
C SER A 100 -5.78 -14.72 -21.35
N MET A 101 -5.56 -14.26 -22.58
CA MET A 101 -6.50 -14.45 -23.69
C MET A 101 -6.50 -15.94 -24.06
N ALA A 102 -6.94 -16.80 -23.14
CA ALA A 102 -7.24 -18.18 -23.42
C ALA A 102 -8.58 -18.21 -24.17
N SER A 103 -8.47 -18.07 -25.50
CA SER A 103 -9.25 -18.84 -26.47
C SER A 103 -10.72 -19.08 -26.10
N GLN A 104 -11.57 -18.07 -26.31
CA GLN A 104 -12.95 -18.34 -26.75
C GLN A 104 -12.91 -18.79 -28.22
N ARG A 105 -12.43 -20.02 -28.42
CA ARG A 105 -12.88 -20.89 -29.51
C ARG A 105 -13.81 -21.89 -28.87
N ARG A 106 -15.12 -21.63 -29.00
CA ARG A 106 -16.17 -22.62 -29.27
C ARG A 106 -17.45 -21.87 -29.59
#